data_AF-A0A538TT18-F1
#
_entry.id   AF-A0A538TT18-F1
#
_cell.length_a   1.000
_cell.length_b   1.000
_cell.length_c   1.000
_cell.angle_alpha   90.00
_cell.angle_beta   90.00
_cell.angle_gamma   90.00
#
_symmetry.space_group_name_H-M   'P 1'
#
loop_
_entity.id
_entity.type
_entity.pdbx_description
1 polymer ?
#
loop_
_entity_poly.entity_id
_entity_poly.type
_entity_poly.pdbx_seq_one_letter_code
_entity_poly.pdbx_strand_id
1 'polypeptide(L)'
;MTTMRPHHVVASLLIVGAVAIAVGLAAKESAPTGHEGHTMPATTAAAKSEPGQGVRMTITGEVMDPACFLEAGAKSISPGHFQCAIDCARSGQTLAIYDRANDRIYFIAGELPGKNPNDPVINFIHQKVDVTGGVYHRSGVYGIVITKVVPHKEKG
;
A
#
# COMPACT_ATOMS: atom_id res chain seq x y z
N MET A 1 -26.35 52.77 8.51
CA MET A 1 -25.07 53.02 9.20
C MET A 1 -24.05 52.00 8.72
N THR A 2 -22.91 52.47 8.25
CA THR A 2 -21.90 51.68 7.54
C THR A 2 -20.81 51.20 8.49
N THR A 3 -20.41 49.93 8.42
CA THR A 3 -19.03 49.48 8.71
C THR A 3 -18.65 48.29 7.81
N MET A 4 -18.02 48.58 6.67
CA MET A 4 -17.29 47.55 5.92
C MET A 4 -16.05 47.13 6.71
N ARG A 5 -15.79 45.82 6.80
CA ARG A 5 -14.52 45.29 7.31
C ARG A 5 -13.41 45.50 6.26
N PRO A 6 -12.20 45.95 6.64
CA PRO A 6 -11.09 46.06 5.70
C PRO A 6 -10.53 44.66 5.37
N HIS A 7 -10.31 44.41 4.07
CA HIS A 7 -9.54 43.25 3.61
C HIS A 7 -8.05 43.57 3.73
N HIS A 8 -7.34 42.86 4.61
CA HIS A 8 -5.88 42.92 4.65
C HIS A 8 -5.29 42.14 3.47
N VAL A 9 -4.82 42.88 2.46
CA VAL A 9 -4.02 42.32 1.37
C VAL A 9 -2.62 42.00 1.90
N VAL A 10 -2.34 40.72 2.12
CA VAL A 10 -1.00 40.25 2.50
C VAL A 10 -0.16 40.10 1.24
N ALA A 11 0.78 41.03 1.04
CA ALA A 11 1.72 40.99 -0.07
C ALA A 11 2.82 39.94 0.20
N SER A 12 2.59 38.71 -0.26
CA SER A 12 3.59 37.63 -0.18
C SER A 12 4.75 37.88 -1.15
N LEU A 13 5.91 38.21 -0.58
CA LEU A 13 7.14 38.53 -1.31
C LEU A 13 7.72 37.27 -1.98
N LEU A 14 7.83 37.29 -3.32
CA LEU A 14 8.45 36.22 -4.09
C LEU A 14 9.99 36.23 -3.90
N ILE A 15 10.50 35.33 -3.06
CA ILE A 15 11.93 35.09 -2.94
C ILE A 15 12.37 34.12 -4.06
N VAL A 16 12.97 34.66 -5.11
CA VAL A 16 13.62 33.89 -6.18
C VAL A 16 14.98 33.40 -5.68
N GLY A 17 15.01 32.20 -5.12
CA GLY A 17 16.25 31.52 -4.73
C GLY A 17 16.89 30.79 -5.91
N ALA A 18 18.07 31.21 -6.34
CA ALA A 18 18.75 30.64 -7.50
C ALA A 18 19.59 29.39 -7.17
N VAL A 19 19.36 28.33 -7.96
CA VAL A 19 20.33 27.36 -8.52
C VAL A 19 21.54 26.93 -7.67
N ALA A 20 21.58 25.63 -7.37
CA ALA A 20 22.83 24.86 -7.37
C ALA A 20 22.56 23.44 -7.91
N ILE A 21 22.82 23.22 -9.20
CA ILE A 21 22.77 21.88 -9.82
C ILE A 21 24.16 21.26 -9.73
N ALA A 22 24.31 20.20 -8.94
CA ALA A 22 25.53 19.39 -8.89
C ALA A 22 25.29 18.04 -9.59
N VAL A 23 25.67 17.95 -10.87
CA VAL A 23 25.66 16.68 -11.62
C VAL A 23 26.89 15.87 -11.23
N GLY A 24 26.72 14.86 -10.38
CA GLY A 24 27.74 13.86 -10.08
C GLY A 24 27.59 12.62 -10.96
N LEU A 25 28.22 12.60 -12.13
CA LEU A 25 28.33 11.42 -12.97
C LEU A 25 29.64 10.66 -12.65
N ALA A 26 29.53 9.41 -12.19
CA ALA A 26 30.61 8.44 -12.18
C ALA A 26 30.02 7.04 -12.46
N ALA A 27 30.69 6.24 -13.30
CA ALA A 27 30.10 5.05 -13.92
C ALA A 27 30.98 3.80 -13.76
N LYS A 28 30.35 2.60 -13.87
CA LYS A 28 30.97 1.26 -14.05
C LYS A 28 31.84 0.78 -12.84
N GLU A 29 32.13 -0.49 -12.58
CA GLU A 29 31.77 -1.83 -13.13
C GLU A 29 32.06 -2.91 -12.03
N SER A 30 31.68 -4.19 -12.04
CA SER A 30 31.02 -5.10 -13.02
C SER A 30 30.07 -6.09 -12.27
N ALA A 31 29.37 -6.97 -13.00
CA ALA A 31 28.81 -8.22 -12.43
C ALA A 31 29.66 -9.44 -12.83
N PRO A 32 29.80 -10.46 -11.96
CA PRO A 32 30.18 -11.81 -12.36
C PRO A 32 28.97 -12.76 -12.33
N THR A 33 28.75 -13.48 -13.42
CA THR A 33 27.86 -14.64 -13.46
C THR A 33 28.49 -15.83 -12.75
N GLY A 34 27.83 -16.38 -11.74
CA GLY A 34 28.19 -17.64 -11.10
C GLY A 34 26.94 -18.49 -10.88
N HIS A 35 26.94 -19.72 -11.41
CA HIS A 35 25.82 -20.65 -11.33
C HIS A 35 26.25 -21.86 -10.51
N GLU A 36 25.76 -21.99 -9.29
CA GLU A 36 25.91 -23.21 -8.49
C GLU A 36 24.80 -23.30 -7.45
N GLY A 37 24.19 -24.49 -7.32
CA GLY A 37 22.97 -24.69 -6.54
C GLY A 37 23.24 -25.03 -5.08
N HIS A 38 22.51 -24.41 -4.17
CA HIS A 38 22.52 -24.75 -2.75
C HIS A 38 21.10 -24.98 -2.21
N THR A 39 20.88 -26.20 -1.72
CA THR A 39 19.70 -26.61 -0.96
C THR A 39 19.56 -25.72 0.28
N MET A 40 18.44 -25.01 0.42
CA MET A 40 18.17 -24.18 1.60
C MET A 40 17.40 -24.99 2.67
N PRO A 41 18.00 -25.31 3.84
CA PRO A 41 17.21 -25.66 5.01
C PRO A 41 16.53 -24.39 5.55
N ALA A 42 15.25 -24.49 5.90
CA ALA A 42 14.49 -23.35 6.40
C ALA A 42 14.90 -22.98 7.83
N THR A 43 15.56 -21.84 8.00
CA THR A 43 15.77 -21.17 9.30
C THR A 43 15.00 -19.86 9.32
N THR A 44 14.10 -19.73 10.30
CA THR A 44 13.27 -18.54 10.50
C THR A 44 14.09 -17.41 11.12
N ALA A 45 14.80 -16.65 10.29
CA ALA A 45 15.44 -15.40 10.72
C ALA A 45 14.42 -14.25 10.70
N ALA A 46 14.27 -13.54 11.83
CA ALA A 46 13.49 -12.31 11.88
C ALA A 46 14.18 -11.23 11.02
N ALA A 47 13.53 -10.81 9.93
CA ALA A 47 14.11 -9.87 8.98
C ALA A 47 14.24 -8.47 9.60
N LYS A 48 15.48 -8.02 9.82
CA LYS A 48 15.79 -6.61 10.03
C LYS A 48 15.53 -5.87 8.72
N SER A 49 14.52 -5.02 8.68
CA SER A 49 14.23 -4.14 7.54
C SER A 49 15.17 -2.94 7.53
N GLU A 50 15.79 -2.65 6.38
CA GLU A 50 16.61 -1.45 6.22
C GLU A 50 15.74 -0.17 6.14
N PRO A 51 16.29 1.02 6.48
CA PRO A 51 15.56 2.28 6.38
C PRO A 51 15.04 2.53 4.96
N GLY A 52 13.71 2.58 4.83
CA GLY A 52 13.03 2.80 3.55
C GLY A 52 12.43 1.54 2.92
N GLN A 53 12.84 0.34 3.36
CA GLN A 53 12.24 -0.93 2.93
C GLN A 53 11.09 -1.31 3.87
N GLY A 54 10.02 -1.90 3.32
CA GLY A 54 8.87 -2.36 4.10
C GLY A 54 9.22 -3.58 4.97
N VAL A 55 8.60 -3.69 6.15
CA VAL A 55 8.74 -4.86 7.02
C VAL A 55 8.07 -6.04 6.34
N ARG A 56 8.83 -7.08 5.98
CA ARG A 56 8.26 -8.28 5.35
C ARG A 56 7.50 -9.10 6.38
N MET A 57 6.18 -9.18 6.24
CA MET A 57 5.32 -10.00 7.09
C MET A 57 4.08 -10.52 6.37
N THR A 58 3.37 -11.45 7.00
CA THR A 58 2.04 -11.92 6.58
C THR A 58 0.98 -11.30 7.48
N ILE A 59 -0.03 -10.70 6.89
CA ILE A 59 -1.23 -10.19 7.57
C ILE A 59 -2.43 -11.06 7.20
N THR A 60 -3.38 -11.25 8.12
CA THR A 60 -4.67 -11.88 7.83
C THR A 60 -5.73 -10.80 7.80
N GLY A 61 -6.58 -10.79 6.77
CA GLY A 61 -7.65 -9.79 6.67
C GLY A 61 -8.61 -10.05 5.52
N GLU A 62 -9.61 -9.19 5.40
CA GLU A 62 -10.64 -9.26 4.36
C GLU A 62 -10.30 -8.26 3.23
N VAL A 63 -10.35 -8.69 1.96
CA VAL A 63 -10.18 -7.76 0.83
C VAL A 63 -11.44 -6.92 0.67
N MET A 64 -11.31 -5.59 0.65
CA MET A 64 -12.45 -4.67 0.57
C MET A 64 -12.15 -3.40 -0.23
N ASP A 65 -13.20 -2.68 -0.62
CA ASP A 65 -13.10 -1.34 -1.19
C ASP A 65 -13.07 -0.27 -0.06
N PRO A 66 -12.05 0.61 -0.02
CA PRO A 66 -11.93 1.61 1.05
C PRO A 66 -13.06 2.65 1.09
N ALA A 67 -13.59 3.08 -0.05
CA ALA A 67 -14.65 4.10 -0.08
C ALA A 67 -15.94 3.52 0.51
N CYS A 68 -16.31 2.32 0.06
CA CYS A 68 -17.45 1.59 0.58
C CYS A 68 -17.31 1.26 2.08
N PHE A 69 -16.10 0.93 2.56
CA PHE A 69 -15.84 0.72 3.97
C PHE A 69 -15.94 2.01 4.81
N LEU A 70 -15.52 3.17 4.29
CA LEU A 70 -15.67 4.44 4.99
C LEU A 70 -17.14 4.87 5.12
N GLU A 71 -17.97 4.57 4.12
CA GLU A 71 -19.40 4.91 4.14
C GLU A 71 -20.26 3.95 4.97
N ALA A 72 -20.04 2.63 4.83
CA ALA A 72 -20.92 1.59 5.41
C ALA A 72 -20.25 0.76 6.53
N GLY A 73 -18.98 1.03 6.85
CA GLY A 73 -18.16 0.23 7.76
C GLY A 73 -18.02 -1.22 7.26
N ALA A 74 -17.80 -2.14 8.20
CA ALA A 74 -17.67 -3.57 7.90
C ALA A 74 -18.90 -4.23 7.23
N LYS A 75 -20.03 -3.52 7.05
CA LYS A 75 -21.20 -4.01 6.29
C LYS A 75 -20.95 -4.03 4.78
N SER A 76 -20.03 -3.19 4.28
CA SER A 76 -19.58 -3.22 2.88
C SER A 76 -18.88 -4.54 2.54
N ILE A 77 -18.24 -5.18 3.51
CA ILE A 77 -17.56 -6.47 3.35
C ILE A 77 -18.59 -7.60 3.41
N SER A 78 -19.42 -7.71 2.38
CA SER A 78 -20.52 -8.69 2.34
C SER A 78 -20.84 -9.17 0.92
N PRO A 79 -21.46 -10.37 0.75
CA PRO A 79 -21.81 -10.91 -0.58
C PRO A 79 -22.71 -9.97 -1.38
N GLY A 80 -23.67 -9.30 -0.74
CA GLY A 80 -24.58 -8.35 -1.38
C GLY A 80 -23.92 -7.07 -1.91
N HIS A 81 -22.65 -6.84 -1.56
CA HIS A 81 -21.88 -5.66 -1.96
C HIS A 81 -20.68 -6.01 -2.87
N PHE A 82 -20.46 -7.30 -3.17
CA PHE A 82 -19.34 -7.79 -3.97
C PHE A 82 -19.23 -7.12 -5.35
N GLN A 83 -20.37 -6.95 -6.04
CA GLN A 83 -20.38 -6.34 -7.38
C GLN A 83 -19.96 -4.86 -7.33
N CYS A 84 -20.35 -4.11 -6.30
CA CYS A 84 -19.96 -2.72 -6.12
C CYS A 84 -18.43 -2.60 -5.99
N ALA A 85 -17.81 -3.41 -5.11
CA ALA A 85 -16.36 -3.43 -4.95
C ALA A 85 -15.61 -3.87 -6.24
N ILE A 86 -16.17 -4.80 -7.03
CA ILE A 86 -15.63 -5.17 -8.35
C ILE A 86 -15.65 -3.97 -9.31
N ASP A 87 -16.74 -3.22 -9.36
CA ASP A 87 -16.90 -2.10 -10.29
C ASP A 87 -16.07 -0.87 -9.87
N CYS A 88 -15.91 -0.64 -8.56
CA CYS A 88 -14.95 0.32 -8.00
C CYS A 88 -13.51 -0.04 -8.41
N ALA A 89 -13.09 -1.29 -8.20
CA ALA A 89 -11.75 -1.76 -8.56
C ALA A 89 -11.47 -1.70 -10.08
N ARG A 90 -12.46 -1.99 -10.91
CA ARG A 90 -12.38 -1.86 -12.39
C ARG A 90 -12.33 -0.40 -12.85
N SER A 91 -12.92 0.52 -12.08
CA SER A 91 -12.82 1.97 -12.29
C SER A 91 -11.50 2.58 -11.83
N GLY A 92 -10.55 1.74 -11.36
CA GLY A 92 -9.21 2.17 -10.93
C GLY A 92 -9.09 2.51 -9.44
N GLN A 93 -10.14 2.30 -8.63
CA GLN A 93 -10.01 2.41 -7.18
C GLN A 93 -9.11 1.29 -6.65
N THR A 94 -8.26 1.60 -5.68
CA THR A 94 -7.33 0.62 -5.10
C THR A 94 -7.98 -0.07 -3.91
N LEU A 95 -8.05 -1.40 -3.96
CA LEU A 95 -8.56 -2.23 -2.87
C LEU A 95 -7.62 -2.15 -1.65
N ALA A 96 -8.15 -2.53 -0.48
CA ALA A 96 -7.38 -2.64 0.75
C ALA A 96 -7.62 -3.98 1.43
N ILE A 97 -6.74 -4.30 2.39
CA ILE A 97 -6.92 -5.43 3.31
C ILE A 97 -7.37 -4.87 4.66
N TYR A 98 -8.54 -5.28 5.14
CA TYR A 98 -9.02 -4.97 6.47
C TYR A 98 -8.68 -6.10 7.45
N ASP A 99 -7.74 -5.83 8.35
CA ASP A 99 -7.44 -6.67 9.50
C ASP A 99 -8.41 -6.32 10.63
N ARG A 100 -9.49 -7.10 10.71
CA ARG A 100 -10.54 -6.98 11.71
C ARG A 100 -10.07 -7.24 13.14
N ALA A 101 -8.99 -8.01 13.33
CA ALA A 101 -8.50 -8.35 14.67
C ALA A 101 -7.74 -7.19 15.32
N ASN A 102 -7.11 -6.34 14.50
CA ASN A 102 -6.36 -5.16 14.94
C ASN A 102 -7.02 -3.82 14.58
N ASP A 103 -8.27 -3.86 14.09
CA ASP A 103 -9.03 -2.72 13.54
C ASP A 103 -8.18 -1.83 12.61
N ARG A 104 -7.62 -2.45 11.55
CA ARG A 104 -6.58 -1.84 10.73
C ARG A 104 -6.80 -2.04 9.24
N ILE A 105 -6.75 -0.94 8.49
CA ILE A 105 -6.77 -0.94 7.02
C ILE A 105 -5.32 -0.87 6.50
N TYR A 106 -4.95 -1.81 5.65
CA TYR A 106 -3.72 -1.79 4.87
C TYR A 106 -4.05 -1.44 3.42
N PHE A 107 -3.70 -0.24 2.99
CA PHE A 107 -3.85 0.19 1.59
C PHE A 107 -2.84 -0.54 0.71
N ILE A 108 -3.28 -1.04 -0.44
CA ILE A 108 -2.40 -1.78 -1.34
C ILE A 108 -1.57 -0.78 -2.16
N ALA A 109 -0.25 -1.00 -2.19
CA ALA A 109 0.67 -0.24 -3.05
C ALA A 109 1.16 -1.14 -4.19
N GLY A 110 1.28 -0.57 -5.39
CA GLY A 110 1.86 -1.28 -6.53
C GLY A 110 3.36 -1.54 -6.32
N GLU A 111 3.82 -2.74 -6.67
CA GLU A 111 5.25 -3.10 -6.64
C GLU A 111 6.04 -2.38 -7.74
N LEU A 112 5.41 -2.19 -8.92
CA LEU A 112 6.02 -1.61 -10.11
C LEU A 112 5.11 -0.53 -10.73
N PRO A 113 5.68 0.54 -11.32
CA PRO A 113 4.91 1.54 -12.06
C PRO A 113 4.06 0.91 -13.18
N GLY A 114 2.82 1.38 -13.34
CA GLY A 114 1.92 0.94 -14.41
C GLY A 114 1.34 -0.48 -14.23
N LYS A 115 1.64 -1.18 -13.14
CA LYS A 115 0.92 -2.39 -12.74
C LYS A 115 -0.29 -2.03 -11.88
N ASN A 116 -1.39 -2.75 -12.08
CA ASN A 116 -2.60 -2.57 -11.28
C ASN A 116 -2.38 -3.21 -9.89
N PRO A 117 -2.43 -2.45 -8.78
CA PRO A 117 -2.23 -2.98 -7.44
C PRO A 117 -3.29 -4.02 -7.04
N ASN A 118 -4.46 -4.03 -7.71
CA ASN A 118 -5.55 -4.96 -7.42
C ASN A 118 -5.33 -6.36 -8.02
N ASP A 119 -4.45 -6.54 -9.00
CA ASP A 119 -4.30 -7.81 -9.75
C ASP A 119 -4.11 -9.04 -8.83
N PRO A 120 -3.34 -8.99 -7.72
CA PRO A 120 -3.22 -10.14 -6.83
C PRO A 120 -4.51 -10.46 -6.06
N VAL A 121 -5.32 -9.44 -5.73
CA VAL A 121 -6.43 -9.54 -4.75
C VAL A 121 -7.83 -9.51 -5.35
N ILE A 122 -7.99 -9.15 -6.63
CA ILE A 122 -9.30 -8.92 -7.28
C ILE A 122 -10.24 -10.14 -7.19
N ASN A 123 -9.70 -11.35 -7.25
CA ASN A 123 -10.46 -12.61 -7.15
C ASN A 123 -10.82 -12.99 -5.69
N PHE A 124 -10.39 -12.20 -4.72
CA PHE A 124 -10.56 -12.43 -3.28
C PHE A 124 -11.40 -11.35 -2.59
N ILE A 125 -12.05 -10.44 -3.33
CA ILE A 125 -12.97 -9.44 -2.78
C ILE A 125 -13.98 -10.09 -1.82
N HIS A 126 -14.09 -9.52 -0.63
CA HIS A 126 -14.91 -9.95 0.52
C HIS A 126 -14.60 -11.36 1.04
N GLN A 127 -13.45 -11.94 0.66
CA GLN A 127 -12.90 -13.15 1.25
C GLN A 127 -11.81 -12.81 2.26
N LYS A 128 -11.68 -13.66 3.28
CA LYS A 128 -10.59 -13.62 4.25
C LYS A 128 -9.35 -14.30 3.66
N VAL A 129 -8.22 -13.61 3.69
CA VAL A 129 -6.97 -14.00 3.05
C VAL A 129 -5.77 -13.82 3.97
N ASP A 130 -4.73 -14.62 3.75
CA ASP A 130 -3.39 -14.39 4.29
C ASP A 130 -2.52 -13.75 3.21
N VAL A 131 -2.05 -12.53 3.46
CA VAL A 131 -1.35 -11.67 2.50
C VAL A 131 0.08 -11.44 2.97
N THR A 132 1.07 -11.92 2.22
CA THR A 132 2.50 -11.69 2.51
C THR A 132 3.05 -10.57 1.64
N GLY A 133 3.63 -9.55 2.27
CA GLY A 133 4.13 -8.38 1.57
C GLY A 133 5.16 -7.58 2.37
N GLY A 134 5.70 -6.54 1.74
CA GLY A 134 6.44 -5.48 2.44
C GLY A 134 5.43 -4.48 3.01
N VAL A 135 5.35 -4.39 4.34
CA VAL A 135 4.42 -3.50 5.03
C VAL A 135 5.11 -2.22 5.47
N TYR A 136 4.44 -1.10 5.20
CA TYR A 136 4.88 0.24 5.52
C TYR A 136 3.91 0.87 6.51
N HIS A 137 4.43 1.66 7.45
CA HIS A 137 3.63 2.53 8.32
C HIS A 137 4.22 3.93 8.27
N ARG A 138 3.44 4.90 7.78
CA ARG A 138 3.85 6.31 7.60
C ARG A 138 2.65 7.21 7.85
N SER A 139 2.83 8.28 8.63
CA SER A 139 1.77 9.27 8.92
C SER A 139 0.45 8.66 9.43
N GLY A 140 0.51 7.58 10.22
CA GLY A 140 -0.66 6.85 10.73
C GLY A 140 -1.30 5.87 9.73
N VAL A 141 -0.86 5.85 8.48
CA VAL A 141 -1.40 5.00 7.40
C VAL A 141 -0.54 3.75 7.24
N TYR A 142 -1.19 2.60 7.11
CA TYR A 142 -0.56 1.33 6.77
C TYR A 142 -0.69 1.05 5.29
N GLY A 143 0.42 0.71 4.65
CA GLY A 143 0.49 0.31 3.25
C GLY A 143 1.12 -1.09 3.11
N ILE A 144 0.74 -1.84 2.09
CA ILE A 144 1.34 -3.15 1.76
C ILE A 144 1.65 -3.27 0.28
N VAL A 145 2.90 -3.60 -0.05
CA VAL A 145 3.28 -4.12 -1.37
C VAL A 145 3.14 -5.63 -1.33
N ILE A 146 2.14 -6.18 -2.01
CA ILE A 146 1.76 -7.60 -1.94
C ILE A 146 2.73 -8.43 -2.79
N THR A 147 3.28 -9.49 -2.20
CA THR A 147 4.13 -10.48 -2.90
C THR A 147 3.51 -11.87 -2.98
N LYS A 148 2.48 -12.15 -2.16
CA LYS A 148 1.71 -13.39 -2.17
C LYS A 148 0.36 -13.15 -1.47
N VAL A 149 -0.68 -13.80 -1.96
CA VAL A 149 -1.97 -13.94 -1.28
C VAL A 149 -2.42 -15.40 -1.36
N VAL A 150 -3.07 -15.89 -0.31
CA VAL A 150 -3.77 -17.19 -0.29
C VAL A 150 -5.10 -17.06 0.48
N PRO A 151 -6.11 -17.89 0.18
CA PRO A 151 -7.29 -18.01 1.04
C PRO A 151 -6.88 -18.35 2.48
N HIS A 152 -7.42 -17.62 3.45
CA HIS A 152 -7.20 -17.93 4.85
C HIS A 152 -7.95 -19.21 5.20
N LYS A 153 -7.26 -20.17 5.83
CA LYS A 153 -7.88 -21.38 6.37
C LYS A 153 -8.07 -21.24 7.85
N GLU A 154 -9.32 -21.22 8.30
CA GLU A 154 -9.62 -21.28 9.72
C GLU A 154 -9.16 -22.64 10.27
N LYS A 155 -8.54 -22.60 11.45
CA LYS A 155 -8.20 -23.82 12.20
C LYS A 155 -9.46 -24.24 12.92
N GLY A 156 -10.04 -25.36 12.48
CA GLY A 156 -11.15 -26.04 13.18
C GLY A 156 -10.71 -26.71 14.46
#